data_AF-A0A453GM88-F1
#
_entry.id   AF-A0A453GM88-F1
#
_cell.length_a   1.000
_cell.length_b   1.000
_cell.length_c   1.000
_cell.angle_alpha   90.00
_cell.angle_beta   90.00
_cell.angle_gamma   90.00
#
_symmetry.space_group_name_H-M   'P 1'
#
loop_
_entity.id
_entity.type
_entity.pdbx_description
1 polymer ?
#
loop_
_entity_poly.entity_id
_entity_poly.type
_entity_poly.pdbx_seq_one_letter_code
_entity_poly.pdbx_strand_id
1 'polypeptide(L)'
;MAKFGPLEDCVVMKDRVSGRSRGFGYVTFSSADDVKNVLECEHFLGNRPLEVKIAIPREELKPQPPGTKTATRIFVGRIPQSADESMFRRHFEAFGEIID
;
A
#
# COMPACT_ATOMS: atom_id res chain seq x y z
N MET A 1 8.46 10.11 -15.24
CA MET A 1 8.86 8.70 -15.47
C MET A 1 8.48 7.94 -14.23
N ALA A 2 7.43 7.11 -14.28
CA ALA A 2 7.07 6.23 -13.17
C ALA A 2 8.17 5.16 -13.02
N LYS A 3 8.55 4.85 -11.78
CA LYS A 3 9.73 4.04 -11.46
C LYS A 3 9.40 2.53 -11.39
N PHE A 4 8.12 2.20 -11.39
CA PHE A 4 7.52 0.87 -11.23
C PHE A 4 6.25 0.76 -12.08
N GLY A 5 5.83 -0.48 -12.34
CA GLY A 5 4.61 -0.81 -13.06
C GLY A 5 3.34 -0.37 -12.32
N PRO A 6 2.18 -0.52 -12.98
CA PRO A 6 0.97 0.05 -12.46
C PRO A 6 0.48 -0.61 -11.16
N LEU A 7 -0.19 0.19 -10.34
CA LEU A 7 -0.83 -0.20 -9.09
C LEU A 7 -2.29 -0.56 -9.36
N GLU A 8 -2.74 -1.70 -8.84
CA GLU A 8 -4.15 -2.15 -8.93
C GLU A 8 -5.00 -1.58 -7.80
N ASP A 9 -4.46 -1.46 -6.59
CA ASP A 9 -5.24 -0.98 -5.44
C ASP A 9 -4.34 -0.31 -4.40
N CYS A 10 -4.87 0.68 -3.70
CA CYS A 10 -4.14 1.44 -2.68
C CYS A 10 -5.10 1.93 -1.60
N VAL A 11 -4.98 1.39 -0.39
CA VAL A 11 -5.94 1.63 0.70
C VAL A 11 -5.23 1.92 2.02
N VAL A 12 -5.64 2.99 2.70
CA VAL A 12 -5.21 3.27 4.08
C VAL A 12 -6.27 2.81 5.05
N MET A 13 -5.89 1.95 5.99
CA MET A 13 -6.83 1.45 6.99
C MET A 13 -7.10 2.55 8.01
N LYS A 14 -8.33 3.05 8.03
CA LYS A 14 -8.81 4.06 8.98
C LYS A 14 -9.75 3.43 10.00
N ASP A 15 -9.77 4.01 11.20
CA ASP A 15 -10.72 3.66 12.24
C ASP A 15 -12.13 4.10 11.81
N ARG A 16 -13.12 3.20 11.86
CA ARG A 16 -14.47 3.47 11.34
C ARG A 16 -15.26 4.49 12.17
N VAL A 17 -14.87 4.71 13.43
CA VAL A 17 -15.57 5.61 14.35
C VAL A 17 -14.97 7.00 14.30
N SER A 18 -13.65 7.09 14.42
CA SER A 18 -12.92 8.36 14.47
C SER A 18 -12.42 8.87 13.12
N GLY A 19 -12.45 8.03 12.07
CA GLY A 19 -11.91 8.35 10.75
C GLY A 19 -10.37 8.45 10.70
N ARG A 20 -9.69 8.27 11.83
CA ARG A 20 -8.23 8.43 11.93
C ARG A 20 -7.51 7.25 11.29
N SER A 21 -6.38 7.52 10.64
CA SER A 21 -5.50 6.46 10.15
C SER A 21 -5.09 5.54 11.29
N ARG A 22 -5.19 4.22 11.06
CA ARG A 22 -4.70 3.20 11.99
C ARG A 22 -3.18 3.04 11.93
N GLY A 23 -2.51 3.86 11.12
CA GLY A 23 -1.07 3.84 10.95
C GLY A 23 -0.57 2.72 10.04
N PHE A 24 -1.46 2.10 9.26
CA PHE A 24 -1.11 1.12 8.25
C PHE A 24 -2.09 1.12 7.07
N GLY A 25 -1.63 0.58 5.95
CA GLY A 25 -2.36 0.46 4.70
C GLY A 25 -1.88 -0.74 3.89
N TYR A 26 -2.51 -0.94 2.74
CA TYR A 26 -2.15 -1.98 1.80
C TYR A 26 -2.05 -1.39 0.40
N VAL A 27 -1.15 -1.95 -0.37
CA VAL A 27 -0.95 -1.59 -1.78
C VAL A 27 -0.88 -2.89 -2.58
N THR A 28 -1.63 -2.96 -3.67
CA THR A 28 -1.63 -4.09 -4.60
C THR A 28 -1.05 -3.63 -5.92
N PHE A 29 -0.02 -4.33 -6.38
CA PHE A 29 0.66 -4.05 -7.65
C PHE A 29 0.14 -4.98 -8.73
N SER A 30 0.31 -4.56 -9.99
CA SER A 30 0.00 -5.40 -11.15
C SER A 30 1.04 -6.53 -11.33
N SER A 31 2.30 -6.30 -10.94
CA SER A 31 3.41 -7.26 -11.07
C SER A 31 4.08 -7.60 -9.74
N ALA A 32 4.55 -8.84 -9.62
CA ALA A 32 5.34 -9.30 -8.48
C ALA A 32 6.75 -8.69 -8.47
N ASP A 33 7.31 -8.35 -9.64
CA ASP A 33 8.59 -7.66 -9.75
C ASP A 33 8.53 -6.27 -9.10
N ASP A 34 7.42 -5.53 -9.30
CA ASP A 34 7.22 -4.23 -8.68
C ASP A 34 7.16 -4.33 -7.15
N VAL A 35 6.49 -5.35 -6.64
CA VAL A 35 6.48 -5.64 -5.19
C VAL A 35 7.89 -5.87 -4.67
N LYS A 36 8.70 -6.68 -5.35
CA LYS A 36 10.07 -6.95 -4.93
C LYS A 36 10.89 -5.66 -4.88
N ASN A 37 10.82 -4.86 -5.93
CA ASN A 37 11.58 -3.60 -5.96
C ASN A 37 11.15 -2.63 -4.85
N VAL A 38 9.84 -2.55 -4.58
CA VAL A 38 9.29 -1.70 -3.53
C VAL A 38 9.68 -2.21 -2.14
N LEU A 39 9.84 -3.52 -1.94
CA LEU A 39 10.35 -4.09 -0.69
C LEU A 39 11.85 -3.85 -0.48
N GLU A 40 12.62 -3.76 -1.57
CA GLU A 40 14.06 -3.47 -1.52
C GLU A 40 14.35 -1.97 -1.32
N CYS A 41 13.36 -1.10 -1.53
CA CYS A 41 13.48 0.34 -1.31
C CYS A 41 13.01 0.76 0.09
N GLU A 42 13.71 1.71 0.69
CA GLU A 42 13.20 2.42 1.87
C GLU A 42 12.22 3.52 1.46
N HIS A 43 11.09 3.60 2.17
CA HIS A 43 10.03 4.56 1.89
C HIS A 43 9.88 5.52 3.06
N PHE A 44 9.76 6.80 2.76
CA PHE A 44 9.59 7.84 3.76
C PHE A 44 8.36 8.68 3.42
N LEU A 45 7.43 8.78 4.37
CA LEU A 45 6.28 9.66 4.25
C LEU A 45 6.49 10.87 5.15
N GLY A 46 6.85 12.00 4.54
CA GLY A 46 7.35 13.17 5.26
C GLY A 46 8.71 12.85 5.89
N ASN A 47 8.79 12.90 7.22
CA ASN A 47 10.02 12.61 7.98
C ASN A 47 9.93 11.30 8.79
N ARG A 48 9.06 10.38 8.35
CA ARG A 48 8.86 9.09 9.02
C ARG A 48 9.08 7.93 8.05
N PRO A 49 9.96 6.96 8.38
CA PRO A 49 10.12 5.76 7.58
C PRO A 49 8.86 4.90 7.67
N LEU A 50 8.39 4.46 6.50
CA LEU A 50 7.32 3.49 6.36
C LEU A 50 7.88 2.07 6.47
N GLU A 51 7.06 1.16 6.98
CA GLU A 51 7.42 -0.25 7.09
C GLU A 51 6.74 -1.04 5.97
N VAL A 52 7.49 -1.43 4.94
CA VAL A 52 6.94 -2.18 3.80
C VAL A 52 7.27 -3.65 3.92
N LYS A 53 6.25 -4.51 3.83
CA LYS A 53 6.36 -5.98 3.95
C LYS A 53 5.39 -6.68 3.00
N ILE A 54 5.67 -7.93 2.63
CA ILE A 54 4.68 -8.77 1.93
C ILE A 54 3.42 -8.85 2.79
N ALA A 55 2.26 -8.58 2.18
CA ALA A 55 1.01 -8.72 2.89
C ALA A 55 0.76 -10.21 3.16
N ILE A 56 0.64 -10.57 4.43
CA ILE A 56 0.27 -11.93 4.79
C ILE A 56 -1.21 -12.11 4.37
N PRO A 57 -1.54 -13.10 3.53
CA PRO A 57 -2.92 -13.42 3.21
C PRO A 57 -3.61 -13.82 4.51
N ARG A 58 -4.50 -12.96 5.01
CA ARG A 58 -5.44 -13.35 6.07
C ARG A 58 -6.57 -14.08 5.37
N GLU A 59 -6.42 -15.39 5.27
CA GLU A 59 -7.40 -16.36 4.73
C GLU A 59 -8.84 -16.14 5.27
N GLU A 60 -9.01 -15.44 6.39
CA GLU A 60 -10.28 -15.43 7.15
C GLU A 60 -11.00 -14.08 7.32
N LEU A 61 -10.47 -12.93 6.86
CA LEU A 61 -10.96 -11.63 7.38
C LEU A 61 -11.80 -10.73 6.45
N LYS A 62 -12.07 -11.11 5.20
CA LYS A 62 -13.13 -10.54 4.35
C LYS A 62 -13.18 -11.29 3.02
N PRO A 63 -14.34 -11.36 2.34
CA PRO A 63 -14.38 -11.73 0.93
C PRO A 63 -13.50 -10.74 0.16
N GLN A 64 -12.31 -11.20 -0.22
CA GLN A 64 -11.47 -10.46 -1.15
C GLN A 64 -12.18 -10.50 -2.52
N PRO A 65 -12.21 -9.39 -3.27
CA PRO A 65 -12.75 -9.43 -4.63
C PRO A 65 -12.05 -10.55 -5.42
N PRO A 66 -12.80 -11.37 -6.17
CA PRO A 66 -12.23 -12.45 -6.95
C PRO A 66 -11.17 -11.88 -7.90
N GLY A 67 -9.93 -12.35 -7.77
CA GLY A 67 -8.78 -11.87 -8.55
C GLY A 67 -7.69 -11.15 -7.76
N THR A 68 -7.87 -10.89 -6.45
CA THR A 68 -6.82 -10.25 -5.63
C THR A 68 -5.59 -11.17 -5.52
N LYS A 69 -4.54 -10.90 -6.31
CA LYS A 69 -3.28 -11.64 -6.25
C LYS A 69 -2.56 -11.29 -4.95
N THR A 70 -2.67 -12.14 -3.93
CA THR A 70 -1.98 -11.95 -2.65
C THR A 70 -0.46 -11.84 -2.80
N ALA A 71 0.10 -12.47 -3.85
CA ALA A 71 1.51 -12.38 -4.22
C ALA A 71 1.97 -10.98 -4.67
N THR A 72 1.06 -10.11 -5.11
CA THR A 72 1.38 -8.74 -5.54
C THR A 72 0.93 -7.68 -4.53
N ARG A 73 0.53 -8.10 -3.31
CA ARG A 73 0.06 -7.20 -2.25
C ARG A 73 1.13 -6.99 -1.19
N ILE A 74 1.35 -5.73 -0.81
CA ILE A 74 2.21 -5.33 0.30
C ILE A 74 1.40 -4.70 1.43
N PHE A 75 1.90 -4.90 2.64
CA PHE A 75 1.53 -4.17 3.84
C PHE A 75 2.46 -2.97 4.00
N VAL A 76 1.89 -1.81 4.30
CA VAL A 76 2.64 -0.59 4.60
C VAL A 76 2.25 -0.09 5.98
N GLY A 77 3.15 -0.23 6.94
CA GLY A 77 3.00 0.21 8.32
C GLY A 77 3.70 1.55 8.60
N ARG A 78 3.53 2.02 9.84
CA ARG A 78 4.09 3.28 10.36
C ARG A 78 3.64 4.53 9.60
N ILE A 79 2.47 4.47 8.98
CA ILE A 79 1.87 5.64 8.35
C ILE A 79 1.61 6.68 9.45
N PRO A 80 2.13 7.92 9.34
CA PRO A 80 1.85 8.96 10.31
C PRO A 80 0.35 9.24 10.38
N GLN A 81 -0.18 9.53 11.58
CA GLN A 81 -1.61 9.79 11.75
C GLN A 81 -2.10 11.03 10.97
N SER A 82 -1.18 11.95 10.65
CA SER A 82 -1.41 13.10 9.80
C SER A 82 -1.42 12.77 8.31
N ALA A 83 -0.98 11.58 7.92
CA ALA A 83 -1.04 11.14 6.53
C ALA A 83 -2.37 10.47 6.24
N ASP A 84 -3.06 11.04 5.27
CA ASP A 84 -4.29 10.51 4.71
C ASP A 84 -4.02 9.65 3.48
N GLU A 85 -5.08 8.95 3.07
CA GLU A 85 -5.09 8.12 1.86
C GLU A 85 -4.60 8.87 0.63
N SER A 86 -4.93 10.14 0.44
CA SER A 86 -4.44 10.92 -0.69
C SER A 86 -2.92 11.12 -0.68
N MET A 87 -2.31 11.29 0.49
CA MET A 87 -0.86 11.43 0.62
C MET A 87 -0.17 10.08 0.36
N PHE A 88 -0.77 9.01 0.88
CA PHE A 88 -0.31 7.64 0.66
C PHE A 88 -0.42 7.26 -0.82
N ARG A 89 -1.58 7.47 -1.44
CA ARG A 89 -1.86 7.25 -2.86
C ARG A 89 -0.85 8.00 -3.72
N ARG A 90 -0.69 9.31 -3.51
CA ARG A 90 0.31 10.13 -4.23
C ARG A 90 1.74 9.66 -4.05
N HIS A 91 2.09 9.18 -2.85
CA HIS A 91 3.42 8.65 -2.61
C HIS A 91 3.65 7.43 -3.51
N PHE A 92 2.75 6.44 -3.48
CA PHE A 92 2.86 5.24 -4.31
C PHE A 92 2.62 5.51 -5.81
N GLU A 93 1.87 6.55 -6.19
CA GLU A 93 1.74 7.01 -7.59
C GLU A 93 3.07 7.45 -8.19
N ALA A 94 3.99 8.00 -7.37
CA ALA A 94 5.33 8.32 -7.84
C ALA A 94 6.15 7.05 -8.14
N PHE A 95 5.77 5.93 -7.52
CA PHE A 95 6.36 4.63 -7.76
C PHE A 95 5.73 4.01 -9.01
N GLY A 96 4.41 3.89 -9.10
CA GLY A 96 3.73 3.32 -10.28
C GLY A 96 2.41 4.03 -10.58
N GLU A 97 1.95 3.99 -11.82
CA GLU A 97 0.66 4.58 -12.21
C GLU A 97 -0.50 3.78 -11.60
N ILE A 98 -1.43 4.43 -10.90
CA ILE A 98 -2.62 3.73 -10.38
C ILE A 98 -3.61 3.56 -11.53
N ILE A 99 -3.90 2.30 -11.89
CA ILE A 99 -5.02 1.97 -12.77
C ILE A 99 -6.24 1.80 -11.86
N ASP A 100 -7.14 2.78 -11.91
CA ASP A 100 -8.45 2.74 -11.24
C ASP A 100 -9.42 1.81 -11.98
#